data_AF-A0A3S0CTQ9-F1
#
_entry.id   AF-A0A3S0CTQ9-F1
#
_cell.length_a   1.000
_cell.length_b   1.000
_cell.length_c   1.000
_cell.angle_alpha   90.00
_cell.angle_beta   90.00
_cell.angle_gamma   90.00
#
_symmetry.space_group_name_H-M   'P 1'
#
loop_
_entity.id
_entity.type
_entity.pdbx_description
1 polymer ?
#
loop_
_entity_poly.entity_id
_entity_poly.type
_entity_poly.pdbx_seq_one_letter_code
_entity_poly.pdbx_strand_id
1 'polypeptide(L)' 'MRYAIIGSRGFNNYNMLKRYCSCFMERNKSSPTIISGGASGADSLGKQYAFENNYIYVEYLPD' A
#
# COMPACT_ATOMS: atom_id res chain seq x y z
N MET A 1 9.94 -8.00 -4.73
CA MET A 1 8.90 -8.75 -3.96
C MET A 1 7.57 -8.01 -4.12
N ARG A 2 6.43 -8.71 -4.10
CA ARG A 2 5.10 -8.09 -4.26
C ARG A 2 4.37 -8.11 -2.92
N TYR A 3 3.81 -6.98 -2.51
CA TYR A 3 3.03 -6.87 -1.27
C TYR A 3 1.67 -6.25 -1.54
N ALA A 4 0.63 -6.86 -0.98
CA ALA A 4 -0.72 -6.32 -1.02
C ALA A 4 -0.98 -5.44 0.19
N ILE A 5 -1.51 -4.24 -0.03
CA ILE A 5 -2.09 -3.40 1.02
C ILE A 5 -3.59 -3.45 0.84
N ILE A 6 -4.26 -4.19 1.72
CA ILE A 6 -5.71 -4.45 1.68
C ILE A 6 -6.35 -4.12 3.02
N GLY A 7 -7.61 -3.73 3.00
CA GLY A 7 -8.36 -3.43 4.21
C GLY A 7 -9.77 -2.93 3.92
N SER A 8 -10.41 -2.35 4.94
CA SER A 8 -11.76 -1.81 4.82
C SER A 8 -11.81 -0.57 3.92
N ARG A 9 -12.93 -0.40 3.20
CA ARG A 9 -13.27 0.81 2.44
C ARG A 9 -13.42 2.06 3.30
N GLY A 10 -13.64 1.90 4.61
CA GLY A 10 -13.71 2.98 5.58
C GLY A 10 -12.39 3.30 6.28
N PHE A 11 -11.31 2.56 6.00
CA PHE A 11 -10.02 2.83 6.64
C PHE A 11 -9.40 4.12 6.10
N ASN A 12 -9.08 5.08 6.96
CA ASN A 12 -8.59 6.40 6.58
C ASN A 12 -7.34 6.86 7.34
N ASN A 13 -6.76 6.01 8.20
CA ASN A 13 -5.61 6.39 9.02
C ASN A 13 -4.28 6.16 8.29
N TYR A 14 -3.93 7.11 7.43
CA TYR A 14 -2.70 7.05 6.62
C TYR A 14 -1.43 6.97 7.48
N ASN A 15 -1.36 7.72 8.58
CA ASN A 15 -0.19 7.75 9.46
C ASN A 15 0.10 6.37 10.07
N MET A 16 -0.96 5.64 10.46
CA MET A 16 -0.82 4.28 10.97
C MET A 16 -0.27 3.35 9.88
N LEU A 17 -0.86 3.40 8.68
CA LEU A 17 -0.42 2.58 7.54
C LEU A 17 1.04 2.85 7.19
N LYS A 18 1.42 4.12 7.02
CA LYS A 18 2.79 4.54 6.69
C LYS A 18 3.79 4.02 7.72
N ARG A 19 3.48 4.15 9.02
CA ARG A 19 4.35 3.67 10.10
C ARG A 19 4.61 2.16 9.97
N TYR A 20 3.56 1.35 9.85
CA TYR A 20 3.71 -0.10 9.78
C TYR A 20 4.37 -0.57 8.47
N CYS A 21 3.98 0.01 7.33
CA CYS A 21 4.60 -0.29 6.05
C CYS A 21 6.10 0.05 6.07
N SER A 22 6.48 1.25 6.53
CA SER A 22 7.89 1.65 6.58
C SER A 22 8.71 0.74 7.50
N CYS A 23 8.22 0.42 8.71
CA CYS A 23 8.90 -0.53 9.60
C CYS A 23 9.07 -1.92 8.94
N PHE A 24 8.06 -2.38 8.21
CA PHE A 24 8.12 -3.67 7.53
C PHE A 24 9.11 -3.66 6.35
N MET A 25 9.09 -2.62 5.50
CA MET A 25 9.99 -2.53 4.35
C MET A 25 11.46 -2.37 4.77
N GLU A 26 11.72 -1.57 5.81
CA GLU A 26 13.05 -1.36 6.37
C GLU A 26 13.63 -2.67 6.90
N ARG A 27 12.85 -3.42 7.69
CA ARG A 27 13.25 -4.72 8.24
C ARG A 27 13.62 -5.73 7.15
N ASN A 28 12.93 -5.69 6.01
CA ASN A 28 13.16 -6.60 4.88
C ASN A 28 14.13 -6.05 3.83
N LYS A 29 14.67 -4.83 4.00
CA LYS A 29 15.52 -4.12 3.03
C LYS A 29 14.98 -4.20 1.59
N SER A 30 13.65 -4.12 1.45
CA SER A 30 12.97 -4.41 0.19
C SER A 30 12.54 -3.14 -0.54
N SER A 31 12.73 -3.11 -1.87
CA SER A 31 12.02 -2.19 -2.77
C SER A 31 10.86 -2.94 -3.42
N PRO A 32 9.63 -2.80 -2.90
CA PRO A 32 8.52 -3.65 -3.31
C PRO A 32 7.78 -3.13 -4.53
N THR A 33 7.01 -4.03 -5.13
CA THR A 33 5.82 -3.65 -5.89
C THR A 33 4.62 -3.75 -4.95
N ILE A 34 3.88 -2.65 -4.80
CA ILE A 34 2.62 -2.61 -4.06
C ILE A 34 1.48 -3.00 -5.01
N ILE A 35 0.63 -3.92 -4.58
CA ILE A 35 -0.56 -4.37 -5.32
C ILE A 35 -1.83 -4.02 -4.54
N SER A 36 -2.90 -3.66 -5.25
CA SER A 36 -4.20 -3.29 -4.67
C SER A 36 -5.34 -3.58 -5.64
N GLY A 37 -6.57 -3.69 -5.11
CA GLY A 37 -7.81 -3.84 -5.87
C GLY A 37 -8.48 -2.52 -6.29
N GLY A 38 -7.85 -1.36 -6.04
CA GLY A 38 -8.34 -0.04 -6.45
C GLY A 38 -9.55 0.49 -5.67
N ALA A 39 -9.90 -0.14 -4.55
CA ALA A 39 -11.02 0.32 -3.72
C ALA A 39 -10.71 1.63 -2.95
N SER A 40 -11.75 2.24 -2.38
CA SER A 40 -11.56 3.31 -1.39
C SER A 40 -10.94 2.78 -0.10
N GLY A 41 -10.46 3.70 0.74
CA GLY A 41 -9.91 3.38 2.06
C GLY A 41 -8.48 2.84 1.97
N ALA A 42 -8.24 1.64 2.52
CA ALA A 42 -6.90 1.06 2.64
C ALA A 42 -6.14 0.97 1.31
N ASP A 43 -6.83 0.58 0.24
CA ASP A 43 -6.30 0.47 -1.11
C ASP A 43 -5.81 1.83 -1.66
N SER A 44 -6.63 2.87 -1.49
CA SER A 44 -6.28 4.25 -1.87
C SER A 44 -5.08 4.77 -1.07
N LEU A 45 -5.01 4.46 0.23
CA LEU A 45 -3.88 4.82 1.08
C LEU A 45 -2.61 4.03 0.72
N GLY A 46 -2.75 2.77 0.30
CA GLY A 46 -1.65 1.95 -0.21
C GLY A 46 -1.06 2.52 -1.50
N LYS A 47 -1.92 3.02 -2.41
CA LYS A 47 -1.50 3.75 -3.62
C LYS A 47 -0.72 5.01 -3.28
N GLN A 48 -1.24 5.82 -2.36
CA GLN A 48 -0.53 7.02 -1.87
C GLN A 48 0.84 6.66 -1.30
N TYR A 49 0.91 5.66 -0.43
CA TYR A 49 2.16 5.20 0.17
C TYR A 49 3.19 4.75 -0.87
N ALA A 50 2.75 4.00 -1.90
CA ALA A 50 3.63 3.54 -2.97
C ALA A 50 4.25 4.73 -3.72
N PHE A 51 3.43 5.71 -4.11
CA PHE A 51 3.90 6.89 -4.86
C PHE A 51 4.79 7.80 -4.03
N GLU A 52 4.48 8.04 -2.75
CA GLU A 52 5.33 8.85 -1.86
C GLU A 52 6.74 8.27 -1.72
N ASN A 53 6.89 6.94 -1.80
CA ASN A 53 8.17 6.26 -1.63
C ASN A 53 8.80 5.81 -2.97
N ASN A 54 8.23 6.22 -4.11
CA ASN A 54 8.67 5.82 -5.45
C ASN A 54 8.71 4.29 -5.65
N TYR A 55 7.77 3.57 -5.04
CA TYR A 55 7.59 2.14 -5.27
C TYR A 55 6.73 1.88 -6.51
N ILE A 56 6.96 0.74 -7.16
CA ILE A 56 6.11 0.29 -8.25
C ILE A 56 4.72 -0.02 -7.68
N TYR A 57 3.67 0.47 -8.33
CA TYR A 57 2.28 0.23 -7.94
C TYR A 57 1.51 -0.44 -9.09
N VAL A 58 0.74 -1.48 -8.78
CA VAL A 58 -0.13 -2.18 -9.73
C VAL A 58 -1.53 -2.32 -9.13
N GLU A 59 -2.54 -1.93 -9.90
CA GLU A 59 -3.94 -1.97 -9.51
C GLU A 59 -4.68 -3.03 -10.32
N TYR A 60 -5.50 -3.85 -9.67
CA TYR A 60 -6.32 -4.90 -10.29
C TYR A 60 -7.79 -4.60 -9.99
N LEU A 61 -8.47 -3.98 -10.94
CA LEU A 61 -9.88 -3.63 -10.79
C LEU A 61 -10.77 -4.87 -11.01
N PRO A 62 -11.93 -4.96 -10.33
CA PRO A 62 -12.94 -5.95 -10.66
C PRO A 62 -13.49 -5.71 -12.08
N ASP A 63 -13.86 -6.80 -12.76
CA ASP A 63 -14.57 -6.77 -14.05
C ASP A 63 -15.96 -6.11 -13.95
#